data_AF-A0ABD3FG63-F1
#
_entry.id   AF-A0ABD3FG63-F1
#
_cell.length_a   1.000
_cell.length_b   1.000
_cell.length_c   1.000
_cell.angle_alpha   90.00
_cell.angle_beta   90.00
_cell.angle_gamma   90.00
#
_symmetry.space_group_name_H-M   'P 1'
#
loop_
_entity.id
_entity.type
_entity.pdbx_description
1 polymer ?
#
loop_
_entity_poly.entity_id
_entity_poly.type
_entity_poly.pdbx_seq_one_letter_code
_entity_poly.pdbx_strand_id
1 'polypeptide(L)'
;MANQLYQTMAQELFAAASRLLLELRVQEMPTSGRALTELVAWIDDRLELFRGHVADSAMSQAASIKSQFSTSHEAFMRINQLILRQDVEAALEDSKSVVVTSHTEQQSARKTTASFKKRRARGSVPPEVLKALPKQGGKAVCMRYLSQEGCRG
;
A
#
# COMPACT_ATOMS: atom_id res chain seq x y z
N MET A 1 -31.04 30.78 20.10
CA MET A 1 -30.15 29.97 20.96
C MET A 1 -29.76 28.64 20.33
N ALA A 2 -30.70 27.77 19.90
CA ALA A 2 -30.36 26.46 19.31
C ALA A 2 -29.41 26.52 18.09
N ASN A 3 -29.62 27.48 17.19
CA ASN A 3 -28.78 27.65 15.99
C ASN A 3 -27.33 28.05 16.32
N GLN A 4 -27.13 28.81 17.41
CA GLN A 4 -25.81 29.25 17.86
C GLN A 4 -25.04 28.12 18.55
N LEU A 5 -25.72 27.28 19.33
CA LEU A 5 -25.13 26.09 19.93
C LEU A 5 -24.67 25.08 18.87
N TYR A 6 -25.52 24.83 17.86
CA TYR A 6 -25.16 23.98 16.72
C TYR A 6 -23.90 24.51 16.01
N GLN A 7 -23.85 25.80 15.72
CA GLN A 7 -22.72 26.42 15.03
C GLN A 7 -21.41 26.26 15.81
N THR A 8 -21.43 26.50 17.12
CA THR A 8 -20.26 26.30 17.99
C THR A 8 -19.82 24.83 17.98
N MET A 9 -20.75 23.90 18.12
CA MET A 9 -20.42 22.47 18.15
C MET A 9 -19.85 21.97 16.82
N ALA A 10 -20.40 22.41 15.69
CA ALA A 10 -19.87 22.09 14.38
C ALA A 10 -18.44 22.64 14.20
N GLN A 11 -18.18 23.89 14.63
CA GLN A 11 -16.84 24.47 14.58
C GLN A 11 -15.84 23.68 15.43
N GLU A 12 -16.20 23.30 16.65
CA GLU A 12 -15.36 22.49 17.52
C GLU A 12 -15.08 21.10 16.92
N LEU A 13 -16.07 20.50 16.28
CA LEU A 13 -15.95 19.20 15.60
C LEU A 13 -14.95 19.26 14.45
N PHE A 14 -15.09 20.23 13.54
CA PHE A 14 -14.16 20.41 12.43
C PHE A 14 -12.76 20.80 12.90
N ALA A 15 -12.65 21.58 13.97
CA ALA A 15 -11.36 21.92 14.58
C ALA A 15 -10.67 20.69 15.19
N ALA A 16 -11.44 19.76 15.78
CA ALA A 16 -10.91 18.49 16.29
C ALA A 16 -10.47 17.56 15.16
N ALA A 17 -11.30 17.40 14.12
CA ALA A 17 -10.95 16.60 12.94
C ALA A 17 -9.70 17.13 12.24
N SER A 18 -9.61 18.45 12.05
CA SER A 18 -8.43 19.08 11.45
C SER A 18 -7.17 18.88 12.29
N ARG A 19 -7.27 18.98 13.62
CA ARG A 19 -6.15 18.69 14.53
C ARG A 19 -5.66 17.26 14.40
N LEU A 20 -6.58 16.29 14.39
CA LEU A 20 -6.23 14.89 14.18
C LEU A 20 -5.48 14.69 12.86
N LEU A 21 -6.00 15.25 11.75
CA LEU A 21 -5.34 15.12 10.44
C LEU A 21 -3.93 15.74 10.41
N LEU A 22 -3.74 16.86 11.12
CA LEU A 22 -2.42 17.48 11.27
C LEU A 22 -1.48 16.63 12.12
N GLU A 23 -1.97 16.03 13.21
CA GLU A 23 -1.19 15.10 14.04
C GLU A 23 -0.73 13.90 13.22
N LEU A 24 -1.64 13.28 12.46
CA LEU A 24 -1.33 12.16 11.58
C LEU A 24 -0.31 12.53 10.50
N ARG A 25 -0.39 13.75 9.96
CA ARG A 25 0.59 14.24 8.99
C ARG A 25 2.01 14.28 9.56
N VAL A 26 2.16 14.57 10.86
CA VAL A 26 3.46 14.61 11.54
C VAL A 26 3.95 13.19 11.91
N GLN A 27 3.05 12.28 12.25
CA GLN A 27 3.35 10.91 12.72
C GLN A 27 3.53 9.87 11.60
N GLU A 28 3.77 10.32 10.36
CA GLU A 28 3.71 9.50 9.13
C GLU A 28 2.29 8.98 8.83
N MET A 29 1.55 9.76 8.04
CA MET A 29 0.23 9.39 7.56
C MET A 29 0.27 8.07 6.77
N PRO A 30 -0.74 7.21 6.91
CA PRO A 30 -0.99 6.17 5.93
C PRO A 30 -1.14 6.81 4.54
N THR A 31 -0.20 6.54 3.65
CA THR A 31 -0.18 7.13 2.30
C THR A 31 -0.81 6.22 1.25
N SER A 32 -1.15 4.98 1.62
CA SER A 32 -1.82 4.06 0.71
C SER A 32 -3.22 4.59 0.38
N GLY A 33 -3.63 4.51 -0.89
CA GLY A 33 -4.96 5.00 -1.31
C GLY A 33 -6.10 4.32 -0.56
N ARG A 34 -5.90 3.05 -0.19
CA ARG A 34 -6.84 2.29 0.65
C ARG A 34 -6.95 2.88 2.05
N ALA A 35 -5.81 3.16 2.71
CA ALA A 35 -5.83 3.73 4.04
C ALA A 35 -6.46 5.13 4.08
N LEU A 36 -6.21 5.96 3.07
CA LEU A 36 -6.88 7.24 2.91
C LEU A 36 -8.40 7.08 2.75
N THR A 37 -8.84 6.06 2.02
CA THR A 37 -10.27 5.75 1.83
C THR A 37 -10.93 5.35 3.15
N GLU A 38 -10.29 4.47 3.93
CA GLU A 38 -10.79 4.05 5.26
C GLU A 38 -10.85 5.23 6.23
N LEU A 39 -9.84 6.11 6.21
CA LEU A 39 -9.81 7.30 7.06
C LEU A 39 -10.92 8.28 6.70
N VAL A 40 -11.13 8.57 5.40
CA VAL A 40 -12.20 9.47 4.94
C VAL A 40 -13.56 8.90 5.29
N ALA A 41 -13.81 7.61 5.00
CA ALA A 41 -15.06 6.94 5.34
C ALA A 41 -15.36 7.04 6.85
N TRP A 42 -14.35 6.84 7.69
CA TRP A 42 -14.52 6.98 9.14
C TRP A 42 -14.83 8.42 9.57
N ILE A 43 -14.18 9.43 8.98
CA ILE A 43 -14.50 10.83 9.27
C ILE A 43 -15.95 11.12 8.88
N ASP A 44 -16.37 10.69 7.69
CA ASP A 44 -17.74 10.87 7.19
C ASP A 44 -18.76 10.19 8.11
N ASP A 45 -18.50 8.96 8.56
CA ASP A 45 -19.33 8.26 9.54
C ASP A 45 -19.51 9.06 10.84
N ARG A 46 -18.44 9.72 11.32
CA ARG A 46 -18.51 10.55 12.54
C ARG A 46 -19.29 11.83 12.32
N LEU A 47 -19.14 12.45 11.15
CA LEU A 47 -19.93 13.64 10.79
C LEU A 47 -21.40 13.28 10.62
N GLU A 48 -21.72 12.14 10.04
CA GLU A 48 -23.10 11.67 9.89
C GLU A 48 -23.73 11.30 11.24
N LEU A 49 -22.97 10.65 12.14
CA LEU A 49 -23.40 10.38 13.50
C LEU A 49 -23.69 11.68 14.28
N PHE A 50 -22.85 12.70 14.12
CA PHE A 50 -23.10 14.03 14.68
C PHE A 50 -24.41 14.63 14.13
N ARG A 51 -24.63 14.57 12.80
CA ARG A 51 -25.87 15.05 12.17
C ARG A 51 -27.10 14.33 12.70
N GLY A 52 -27.01 13.00 12.88
CA GLY A 52 -28.07 12.19 13.49
C GLY A 52 -28.43 12.67 14.90
N HIS A 53 -27.43 12.84 15.78
CA HIS A 53 -27.67 13.35 17.13
C HIS A 53 -28.25 14.77 17.17
N VAL A 54 -27.86 15.64 16.22
CA VAL A 54 -28.46 16.98 16.09
C VAL A 54 -29.93 16.89 15.68
N ALA A 55 -30.26 16.02 14.71
CA ALA A 55 -31.64 15.81 14.29
C ALA A 55 -32.53 15.28 15.43
N ASP A 56 -31.99 14.42 16.28
CA ASP A 56 -32.67 13.86 17.46
C ASP A 56 -32.69 14.83 18.67
N SER A 57 -32.17 16.05 18.53
CA SER A 57 -31.99 17.02 19.64
C SER A 57 -31.14 16.49 20.81
N ALA A 58 -30.33 15.45 20.58
CA ALA A 58 -29.43 14.83 21.54
C ALA A 58 -28.10 15.60 21.65
N MET A 59 -28.16 16.87 22.09
CA MET A 59 -27.04 17.81 22.04
C MET A 59 -25.81 17.36 22.86
N SER A 60 -26.01 16.64 23.97
CA SER A 60 -24.90 16.08 24.76
C SER A 60 -24.14 15.01 23.99
N GLN A 61 -24.84 14.15 23.25
CA GLN A 61 -24.24 13.11 22.42
C GLN A 61 -23.53 13.73 21.22
N ALA A 62 -24.17 14.69 20.54
CA ALA A 62 -23.54 15.44 19.46
C ALA A 62 -22.25 16.14 19.93
N ALA A 63 -22.24 16.74 21.13
CA ALA A 63 -21.06 17.40 21.68
C ALA A 63 -19.93 16.42 22.02
N SER A 64 -20.26 15.16 22.33
CA SER A 64 -19.26 14.13 22.62
C SER A 64 -18.50 13.64 21.40
N ILE A 65 -19.06 13.76 20.17
CA ILE A 65 -18.43 13.22 18.96
C ILE A 65 -17.04 13.82 18.72
N LYS A 66 -16.81 15.09 19.09
CA LYS A 66 -15.51 15.75 18.92
C LYS A 66 -14.37 15.02 19.64
N SER A 67 -14.63 14.36 20.78
CA SER A 67 -13.58 13.64 21.52
C SER A 67 -13.09 12.39 20.80
N GLN A 68 -13.86 11.90 19.82
CA GLN A 68 -13.50 10.73 19.02
C GLN A 68 -12.39 11.05 18.00
N PHE A 69 -12.19 12.32 17.66
CA PHE A 69 -11.09 12.81 16.83
C PHE A 69 -9.80 12.97 17.65
N SER A 70 -9.28 11.86 18.15
CA SER A 70 -8.03 11.81 18.91
C SER A 70 -7.30 10.51 18.64
N THR A 71 -5.98 10.58 18.51
CA THR A 71 -5.11 9.42 18.27
C THR A 71 -5.15 8.37 19.39
N SER A 72 -5.49 8.78 20.61
CA SER A 72 -5.64 7.89 21.78
C SER A 72 -7.08 7.41 22.00
N HIS A 73 -8.04 7.89 21.21
CA HIS A 73 -9.44 7.48 21.35
C HIS A 73 -9.69 6.13 20.66
N GLU A 74 -10.41 5.24 21.34
CA GLU A 74 -10.67 3.87 20.85
C GLU A 74 -11.30 3.82 19.45
N ALA A 75 -12.19 4.77 19.13
CA ALA A 75 -12.82 4.91 17.82
C ALA A 75 -11.80 5.08 16.68
N PHE A 76 -10.76 5.88 16.90
CA PHE A 76 -9.69 6.07 15.93
C PHE A 76 -8.74 4.87 15.91
N MET A 77 -8.37 4.37 17.10
CA MET A 77 -7.47 3.20 17.22
C MET A 77 -7.99 1.99 16.44
N ARG A 78 -9.31 1.76 16.41
CA ARG A 78 -9.93 0.68 15.64
C ARG A 78 -9.68 0.81 14.13
N ILE A 79 -9.81 2.02 13.58
CA ILE A 79 -9.54 2.27 12.16
C ILE A 79 -8.05 2.19 11.87
N ASN A 80 -7.21 2.76 12.73
CA ASN A 80 -5.77 2.66 12.58
C ASN A 80 -5.29 1.20 12.57
N GLN A 81 -5.86 0.36 13.45
CA GLN A 81 -5.58 -1.07 13.48
C GLN A 81 -6.10 -1.80 12.23
N LEU A 82 -7.27 -1.42 11.70
CA LEU A 82 -7.80 -1.96 10.46
C LEU A 82 -6.86 -1.66 9.29
N ILE A 83 -6.45 -0.40 9.14
CA ILE A 83 -5.51 0.05 8.12
C ILE A 83 -4.20 -0.73 8.22
N LEU A 84 -3.61 -0.80 9.41
CA LEU A 84 -2.35 -1.52 9.63
C LEU A 84 -2.44 -3.00 9.24
N ARG A 85 -3.56 -3.67 9.55
CA ARG A 85 -3.77 -5.07 9.14
C ARG A 85 -3.84 -5.21 7.62
N GLN A 86 -4.56 -4.32 6.96
CA GLN A 86 -4.68 -4.32 5.50
C GLN A 86 -3.34 -4.07 4.81
N ASP A 87 -2.52 -3.16 5.35
CA ASP A 87 -1.18 -2.88 4.81
C ASP A 87 -0.23 -4.08 4.98
N VAL A 88 -0.29 -4.78 6.13
CA VAL A 88 0.47 -6.02 6.35
C VAL A 88 0.04 -7.11 5.38
N GLU A 89 -1.26 -7.31 5.17
CA GLU A 89 -1.79 -8.28 4.21
C GLU A 89 -1.32 -7.96 2.78
N ALA A 90 -1.38 -6.70 2.37
CA ALA A 90 -0.92 -6.28 1.05
C ALA A 90 0.58 -6.54 0.84
N ALA A 91 1.41 -6.26 1.86
CA ALA A 91 2.84 -6.52 1.81
C ALA A 91 3.17 -8.04 1.72
N LEU A 92 2.38 -8.88 2.38
CA LEU A 92 2.52 -10.34 2.31
C LEU A 92 2.14 -10.89 0.93
N GLU A 93 1.08 -10.39 0.31
CA GLU A 93 0.67 -10.80 -1.03
C GLU A 93 1.69 -10.36 -2.09
N ASP A 94 2.23 -9.15 -1.98
CA ASP A 94 3.30 -8.67 -2.86
C ASP A 94 4.55 -9.58 -2.76
N SER A 95 4.91 -9.99 -1.54
CA SER A 95 6.00 -10.93 -1.28
C SER A 95 5.77 -12.32 -1.90
N LYS A 96 4.53 -12.82 -1.94
CA LYS A 96 4.19 -14.11 -2.57
C LYS A 96 4.22 -14.03 -4.10
N SER A 97 3.80 -12.91 -4.68
CA SER A 97 3.79 -12.72 -6.14
C SER A 97 5.18 -12.84 -6.78
N VAL A 98 6.21 -12.38 -6.05
CA VAL A 98 7.64 -12.50 -6.43
C VAL A 98 8.11 -13.96 -6.43
N VAL A 99 7.55 -14.81 -5.56
CA VAL A 99 7.89 -16.23 -5.45
C VAL A 99 7.16 -17.06 -6.52
N VAL A 100 5.92 -16.72 -6.87
CA VAL A 100 5.14 -17.48 -7.88
C VAL A 100 5.68 -17.25 -9.29
N THR A 101 6.14 -16.03 -9.63
CA THR A 101 6.81 -15.77 -10.92
C THR A 101 8.13 -16.52 -11.09
N SER A 102 8.72 -17.04 -10.01
CA SER A 102 9.92 -17.88 -10.09
C SER A 102 9.62 -19.38 -10.19
N HIS A 103 8.37 -19.83 -10.07
CA HIS A 103 8.00 -21.25 -10.09
C HIS A 103 7.25 -21.73 -11.34
N THR A 104 6.81 -20.85 -12.25
CA THR A 104 6.07 -21.24 -13.46
C THR A 104 6.93 -21.61 -14.68
N GLU A 105 8.26 -21.57 -14.60
CA GLU A 105 9.17 -22.05 -15.67
C GLU A 105 9.89 -23.36 -15.34
N GLN A 106 9.30 -24.22 -14.49
CA GLN A 106 9.95 -25.46 -14.06
C GLN A 106 9.13 -26.73 -14.27
N GLN A 107 8.49 -26.89 -15.43
CA GLN A 107 8.08 -28.22 -15.90
C GLN A 107 8.24 -28.36 -17.41
N SER A 108 9.42 -28.79 -17.84
CA SER A 108 9.63 -29.86 -18.85
C SER A 108 11.07 -29.83 -19.36
N ALA A 109 11.92 -30.70 -18.82
CA ALA A 109 12.86 -31.51 -19.60
C ALA A 109 13.77 -32.34 -18.69
N ARG A 110 13.78 -33.62 -19.00
CA ARG A 110 14.42 -34.77 -18.37
C ARG A 110 15.93 -34.79 -18.68
N LYS A 111 16.75 -35.28 -17.72
CA LYS A 111 18.19 -35.68 -17.82
C LYS A 111 19.16 -34.47 -17.99
N THR A 112 20.33 -34.33 -17.35
CA THR A 112 21.36 -35.26 -16.84
C THR A 112 22.20 -34.60 -15.72
N THR A 113 22.86 -35.45 -14.93
CA THR A 113 23.96 -35.20 -13.98
C THR A 113 24.94 -34.06 -14.31
N ALA A 114 25.19 -33.16 -13.34
CA ALA A 114 26.53 -32.68 -12.95
C ALA A 114 26.43 -31.58 -11.88
N SER A 115 27.12 -31.81 -10.76
CA SER A 115 27.31 -30.87 -9.65
C SER A 115 28.18 -29.68 -10.07
N PHE A 116 27.65 -28.46 -10.03
CA PHE A 116 28.45 -27.23 -9.95
C PHE A 116 27.76 -26.20 -9.04
N LYS A 117 28.55 -25.66 -8.11
CA LYS A 117 28.18 -24.68 -7.07
C LYS A 117 27.37 -23.51 -7.64
N LYS A 118 26.13 -23.32 -7.16
CA LYS A 118 25.24 -22.19 -7.47
C LYS A 118 25.89 -20.87 -7.06
N ARG A 119 26.54 -20.17 -8.01
CA ARG A 119 26.74 -18.72 -7.92
C ARG A 119 25.37 -18.05 -8.15
N ARG A 120 25.07 -17.02 -7.35
CA ARG A 120 23.83 -16.23 -7.40
C ARG A 120 23.46 -15.92 -8.85
N ALA A 121 22.32 -16.44 -9.30
CA ALA A 121 21.78 -16.15 -10.62
C ALA A 121 21.50 -14.65 -10.68
N ARG A 122 22.30 -13.92 -11.46
CA ARG A 122 21.93 -12.57 -11.91
C ARG A 122 20.61 -12.73 -12.66
N GLY A 123 19.67 -11.82 -12.41
CA GLY A 123 18.30 -11.88 -12.93
C GLY A 123 18.24 -12.26 -14.42
N SER A 124 17.19 -13.00 -14.77
CA SER A 124 16.92 -13.43 -16.14
C SER A 124 17.04 -12.23 -17.10
N VAL A 125 17.82 -12.38 -18.16
CA VAL A 125 17.97 -11.35 -19.19
C VAL A 125 16.65 -11.25 -19.94
N PRO A 126 16.03 -10.06 -20.05
CA PRO A 126 14.74 -9.91 -20.73
C PRO A 126 14.77 -10.50 -22.15
N PRO A 127 13.68 -11.15 -22.59
CA PRO A 127 13.63 -11.82 -23.90
C PRO A 127 13.84 -10.86 -25.07
N GLU A 128 13.53 -9.57 -24.91
CA GLU A 128 13.80 -8.51 -25.88
C GLU A 128 15.30 -8.36 -26.13
N VAL A 129 16.11 -8.45 -25.08
CA VAL A 129 17.58 -8.36 -25.16
C VAL A 129 18.14 -9.59 -25.89
N LEU A 130 17.59 -10.77 -25.62
CA LEU A 130 18.00 -12.00 -26.32
C LEU A 130 17.66 -11.96 -27.81
N LYS A 131 16.51 -11.38 -28.19
CA LYS A 131 16.13 -11.19 -29.60
C LYS A 131 17.03 -10.17 -30.32
N ALA A 132 17.55 -9.19 -29.60
CA ALA A 132 18.47 -8.19 -30.12
C ALA A 132 19.91 -8.71 -30.30
N LEU A 133 20.23 -9.91 -29.81
CA LEU A 133 21.58 -10.47 -29.95
C LEU A 133 21.90 -10.79 -31.42
N PRO A 134 23.12 -10.43 -31.89
CA PRO A 134 23.60 -10.82 -33.20
C PRO A 134 23.51 -12.34 -33.41
N LYS A 135 23.18 -12.74 -34.63
CA LYS A 135 23.18 -14.16 -35.04
C LYS A 135 24.39 -14.43 -35.91
N GLN A 136 25.16 -15.46 -35.56
CA GLN A 136 26.31 -15.92 -36.34
C GLN A 136 26.07 -17.39 -36.70
N GLY A 137 26.05 -17.71 -38.00
CA GLY A 137 25.76 -19.06 -38.48
C GLY A 137 24.37 -19.58 -38.07
N GLY A 138 23.37 -18.69 -37.98
CA GLY A 138 21.99 -19.04 -37.60
C GLY A 138 21.76 -19.24 -36.10
N LYS A 139 22.79 -19.10 -35.24
CA LYS A 139 22.68 -19.22 -33.78
C LYS A 139 22.85 -17.85 -33.13
N ALA A 140 22.07 -17.56 -32.08
CA ALA A 140 22.23 -16.34 -31.30
C ALA A 140 23.54 -16.40 -30.51
N VAL A 141 24.33 -15.32 -30.59
CA VAL A 141 25.62 -15.22 -29.92
C VAL A 141 25.42 -14.78 -28.47
N CYS A 142 26.02 -15.49 -27.50
CA CYS A 142 25.85 -15.14 -26.09
C CYS A 142 26.75 -13.95 -25.69
N MET A 143 26.34 -13.18 -24.68
CA MET A 143 27.11 -12.03 -24.19
C MET A 143 28.55 -12.39 -23.79
N ARG A 144 28.77 -13.60 -23.26
CA ARG A 144 30.11 -14.08 -22.88
C ARG A 144 31.04 -14.23 -24.10
N TYR A 145 30.51 -14.67 -25.24
CA TYR A 145 31.27 -14.78 -26.48
C TYR A 145 31.64 -13.39 -27.01
N LEU A 146 30.67 -12.46 -27.04
CA LEU A 146 30.91 -11.06 -27.47
C LEU A 146 31.96 -10.37 -26.58
N SER A 147 31.92 -10.60 -25.26
CA SER A 147 32.92 -10.06 -24.33
C SER A 147 34.32 -10.66 -24.51
N GLN A 148 34.44 -11.87 -25.06
CA GLN A 148 35.74 -12.51 -25.31
C GLN A 148 36.34 -12.17 -26.67
N GLU A 149 35.51 -12.06 -27.71
CA GLU A 149 35.98 -11.69 -29.05
C GLU A 149 36.25 -10.20 -29.20
N GLY A 150 35.61 -9.37 -28.36
CA GLY A 150 35.67 -7.92 -28.44
C GLY A 150 34.83 -7.38 -29.60
N CYS A 151 34.27 -6.19 -29.44
CA CYS A 151 33.58 -5.52 -30.53
C CYS A 151 34.62 -4.97 -31.51
N ARG A 152 34.71 -5.54 -32.71
CA ARG A 152 35.34 -4.85 -33.84
C ARG A 152 34.27 -3.96 -34.46
N GLY A 153 34.41 -2.65 -34.28
CA GLY A 153 33.51 -1.64 -34.82
C GLY A 153 33.42 -1.68 -36.34
#